data_AF-V5RWI8-F1
#
_entry.id   AF-V5RWI8-F1
#
_cell.length_a   1.000
_cell.length_b   1.000
_cell.length_c   1.000
_cell.angle_alpha   90.00
_cell.angle_beta   90.00
_cell.angle_gamma   90.00
#
_symmetry.space_group_name_H-M   'P 1'
#
loop_
_entity.id
_entity.type
_entity.pdbx_description
1 polymer ?
#
loop_
_entity_poly.entity_id
_entity_poly.type
_entity_poly.pdbx_seq_one_letter_code
_entity_poly.pdbx_strand_id
1 'polypeptide(L)'
;MSNIINQVKDMKKSQRGFTIVELLIVIVVIAILAAITIVAYNGIQNRAKASAAQELASQIYKKAEAWNAIQSSYPNYCQLATNTVAPTLTTAATAPTTGTSGCTNGGATGPAEAKIDDVTELRFSAATDQNAVQYKYCSGGGGTITWVGGGSTGTINAGNATGTCNAGLGGV
;
A
#
# COMPACT_ATOMS: atom_id res chain seq x y z
N MET A 1 -65.37 -6.13 -49.26
CA MET A 1 -64.03 -6.17 -49.88
C MET A 1 -63.28 -4.85 -49.67
N SER A 2 -62.98 -4.47 -48.41
CA SER A 2 -62.20 -3.26 -48.05
C SER A 2 -62.01 -3.24 -46.52
N ASN A 3 -60.86 -3.69 -46.00
CA ASN A 3 -60.32 -3.27 -44.68
C ASN A 3 -59.04 -3.99 -44.22
N ILE A 4 -58.20 -4.48 -45.13
CA ILE A 4 -56.89 -5.07 -44.75
C ILE A 4 -55.72 -4.10 -45.02
N ILE A 5 -55.94 -3.06 -45.84
CA ILE A 5 -54.87 -2.17 -46.31
C ILE A 5 -54.41 -1.15 -45.23
N ASN A 6 -55.23 -0.88 -44.21
CA ASN A 6 -54.91 0.11 -43.18
C ASN A 6 -54.04 -0.41 -42.01
N GLN A 7 -53.75 -1.72 -41.94
CA GLN A 7 -52.91 -2.29 -40.86
C GLN A 7 -51.41 -2.32 -41.17
N VAL A 8 -51.00 -2.05 -42.42
CA VAL A 8 -49.58 -2.05 -42.81
C VAL A 8 -48.96 -0.64 -42.71
N LYS A 9 -49.78 0.41 -42.56
CA LYS A 9 -49.31 1.80 -42.62
C LYS A 9 -48.60 2.30 -41.34
N ASP A 10 -48.72 1.58 -40.23
CA ASP A 10 -48.24 2.04 -38.91
C ASP A 10 -47.01 1.27 -38.36
N MET A 11 -46.24 0.59 -39.22
CA MET A 11 -44.95 -0.03 -38.81
C MET A 11 -43.70 0.68 -39.33
N LYS A 12 -43.81 1.92 -39.81
CA LYS A 12 -42.63 2.76 -40.10
C LYS A 12 -42.28 3.59 -38.87
N LYS A 13 -41.96 2.92 -37.75
CA LYS A 13 -41.30 3.59 -36.62
C LYS A 13 -40.05 4.26 -37.17
N SER A 14 -40.04 5.58 -37.11
CA SER A 14 -38.96 6.45 -37.57
C SER A 14 -37.64 6.02 -36.93
N GLN A 15 -36.86 5.21 -37.64
CA GLN A 15 -35.47 4.95 -37.28
C GLN A 15 -34.67 6.19 -37.65
N ARG A 16 -34.61 7.14 -36.73
CA ARG A 16 -33.65 8.24 -36.76
C ARG A 16 -32.26 7.64 -36.52
N GLY A 17 -31.49 7.48 -37.60
CA GLY A 17 -30.09 7.07 -37.49
C GLY A 17 -29.27 8.18 -36.83
N PHE A 18 -28.34 7.79 -35.95
CA PHE A 18 -27.30 8.69 -35.44
C PHE A 18 -26.50 9.22 -36.63
N THR A 19 -26.29 10.52 -36.70
CA THR A 19 -25.43 11.09 -37.75
C THR A 19 -23.98 10.72 -37.48
N ILE A 20 -23.20 10.47 -38.53
CA ILE A 20 -21.74 10.22 -38.40
C ILE A 20 -21.06 11.40 -37.68
N VAL A 21 -21.58 12.62 -37.88
CA VAL A 21 -21.08 13.84 -37.24
C VAL A 21 -21.33 13.82 -35.72
N GLU A 22 -22.52 13.41 -35.27
CA GLU A 22 -22.81 13.26 -33.83
C GLU A 22 -21.86 12.25 -33.17
N LEU A 23 -21.57 11.14 -33.84
CA LEU A 23 -20.64 10.15 -33.27
C LEU A 23 -19.18 10.66 -33.27
N LEU A 24 -18.79 11.43 -34.29
CA LEU A 24 -17.46 12.02 -34.40
C LEU A 24 -17.19 13.03 -33.28
N ILE A 25 -18.12 13.94 -33.01
CA ILE A 25 -17.91 14.92 -31.94
C ILE A 25 -17.80 14.25 -30.57
N VAL A 26 -18.55 13.16 -30.35
CA VAL A 26 -18.52 12.43 -29.07
C VAL A 26 -17.15 11.81 -28.85
N ILE A 27 -16.57 11.14 -29.85
CA ILE A 27 -15.25 10.53 -29.71
C ILE A 27 -14.14 11.57 -29.50
N VAL A 28 -14.26 12.76 -30.09
CA VAL A 28 -13.31 13.86 -29.88
C VAL A 28 -13.40 14.39 -28.45
N VAL A 29 -14.63 14.59 -27.95
CA VAL A 29 -14.84 15.08 -26.58
C VAL A 29 -14.30 14.08 -25.54
N ILE A 30 -14.60 12.78 -25.68
CA ILE A 30 -14.05 11.76 -24.75
C ILE A 30 -12.53 11.68 -24.84
N ALA A 31 -11.92 11.90 -26.01
CA ALA A 31 -10.47 11.88 -26.17
C ALA A 31 -9.80 13.02 -25.39
N ILE A 32 -10.35 14.23 -25.43
CA ILE A 32 -9.84 15.38 -24.67
C ILE A 32 -10.00 15.15 -23.16
N LEU A 33 -11.18 14.66 -22.73
CA LEU A 33 -11.43 14.37 -21.31
C LEU A 33 -10.52 13.25 -20.79
N ALA A 34 -10.29 12.20 -21.59
CA ALA A 34 -9.37 11.12 -21.25
C ALA A 34 -7.92 11.62 -21.07
N ALA A 35 -7.45 12.51 -21.95
CA ALA A 35 -6.09 13.06 -21.84
C ALA A 35 -5.87 13.83 -20.52
N ILE A 36 -6.81 14.70 -20.14
CA ILE A 36 -6.72 15.48 -18.89
C ILE A 36 -6.79 14.56 -17.66
N THR A 37 -7.71 13.59 -17.68
CA THR A 37 -7.90 12.66 -16.56
C THR A 37 -6.67 11.80 -16.31
N ILE A 38 -5.95 11.36 -17.34
CA ILE A 38 -4.72 10.55 -17.17
C ILE A 38 -3.65 11.30 -16.38
N VAL A 39 -3.41 12.58 -16.68
CA VAL A 39 -2.37 13.37 -15.98
C VAL A 39 -2.77 13.59 -14.52
N ALA A 40 -4.03 13.94 -14.26
CA ALA A 40 -4.53 14.13 -12.90
C ALA A 40 -4.53 12.82 -12.08
N TYR A 41 -4.85 11.69 -12.73
CA TYR A 41 -4.96 10.39 -12.08
C TYR A 41 -3.62 9.89 -11.51
N ASN A 42 -2.50 10.11 -12.20
CA ASN A 42 -1.17 9.77 -11.68
C ASN A 42 -0.86 10.52 -10.36
N GLY A 43 -1.15 11.82 -10.29
CA GLY A 43 -0.93 12.60 -9.06
C GLY A 43 -1.80 12.12 -7.88
N ILE A 44 -3.05 11.76 -8.15
CA ILE A 44 -3.97 11.24 -7.13
C ILE A 44 -3.50 9.86 -6.63
N GLN A 45 -3.10 8.96 -7.53
CA GLN A 45 -2.57 7.66 -7.14
C GLN A 45 -1.33 7.77 -6.26
N ASN A 46 -0.40 8.67 -6.58
CA ASN A 46 0.80 8.86 -5.78
C ASN A 46 0.46 9.37 -4.37
N ARG A 47 -0.46 10.33 -4.25
CA ARG A 47 -0.92 10.81 -2.93
C ARG A 47 -1.62 9.72 -2.13
N ALA A 48 -2.45 8.91 -2.78
CA ALA A 48 -3.12 7.78 -2.13
C ALA A 48 -2.11 6.75 -1.60
N LYS A 49 -1.08 6.41 -2.39
CA LYS A 49 0.02 5.53 -1.98
C LYS A 49 0.82 6.12 -0.81
N ALA A 50 1.14 7.41 -0.85
CA ALA A 50 1.83 8.10 0.24
C ALA A 50 1.04 8.03 1.55
N SER A 51 -0.26 8.37 1.51
CA SER A 51 -1.14 8.30 2.68
C SER A 51 -1.27 6.88 3.22
N ALA A 52 -1.44 5.88 2.35
CA ALA A 52 -1.56 4.47 2.75
C ALA A 52 -0.27 3.97 3.44
N ALA A 53 0.89 4.24 2.86
CA ALA A 53 2.18 3.85 3.44
C ALA A 53 2.43 4.54 4.81
N GLN A 54 2.06 5.82 4.93
CA GLN A 54 2.15 6.56 6.20
C GLN A 54 1.19 6.01 7.26
N GLU A 55 -0.03 5.64 6.88
CA GLU A 55 -1.01 5.03 7.77
C GLU A 55 -0.52 3.68 8.27
N LEU A 56 -0.03 2.82 7.37
CA LEU A 56 0.57 1.54 7.75
C LEU A 56 1.75 1.74 8.70
N ALA A 57 2.65 2.68 8.42
CA ALA A 57 3.76 3.01 9.31
C ALA A 57 3.29 3.42 10.71
N SER A 58 2.22 4.21 10.78
CA SER A 58 1.61 4.64 12.05
C SER A 58 0.96 3.48 12.80
N GLN A 59 0.38 2.51 12.08
CA GLN A 59 -0.14 1.29 12.68
C GLN A 59 0.99 0.43 13.26
N ILE A 60 2.06 0.22 12.50
CA ILE A 60 3.25 -0.53 12.94
C ILE A 60 3.87 0.13 14.17
N TYR A 61 3.97 1.46 14.19
CA TYR A 61 4.41 2.21 15.37
C TYR A 61 3.57 1.86 16.61
N LYS A 62 2.24 1.93 16.52
CA LYS A 62 1.35 1.58 17.64
C LYS A 62 1.54 0.13 18.11
N LYS A 63 1.79 -0.79 17.17
CA LYS A 63 2.04 -2.20 17.48
C LYS A 63 3.40 -2.42 18.16
N ALA A 64 4.43 -1.69 17.74
CA ALA A 64 5.73 -1.69 18.38
C ALA A 64 5.67 -1.11 19.81
N GLU A 65 4.90 -0.03 20.02
CA GLU A 65 4.64 0.54 21.35
C GLU A 65 3.87 -0.44 22.25
N ALA A 66 2.83 -1.10 21.72
CA ALA A 66 2.08 -2.12 22.46
C ALA A 66 2.97 -3.29 22.90
N TRP A 67 3.89 -3.73 22.02
CA TRP A 67 4.88 -4.74 22.37
C TRP A 67 5.80 -4.26 23.49
N ASN A 68 6.32 -3.03 23.40
CA ASN A 68 7.18 -2.45 24.42
C ASN A 68 6.47 -2.32 25.78
N ALA A 69 5.19 -1.94 25.79
CA ALA A 69 4.40 -1.84 27.02
C ALA A 69 4.27 -3.17 27.78
N ILE A 70 4.31 -4.31 27.08
CA ILE A 70 4.10 -5.64 27.67
C ILE A 70 5.43 -6.37 27.90
N GLN A 71 6.36 -6.27 26.95
CA GLN A 71 7.64 -6.99 26.98
C GLN A 71 8.80 -6.14 27.51
N SER A 72 8.55 -4.86 27.86
CA SER A 72 9.56 -3.89 28.32
C SER A 72 10.75 -3.70 27.36
N SER A 73 10.58 -4.08 26.09
CA SER A 73 11.55 -3.90 25.02
C SER A 73 10.81 -3.75 23.71
N TYR A 74 11.34 -2.95 22.78
CA TYR A 74 10.83 -2.93 21.42
C TYR A 74 11.11 -4.24 20.70
N PRO A 75 10.20 -4.70 19.82
CA PRO A 75 10.39 -5.92 19.06
C PRO A 75 11.46 -5.69 17.99
N ASN A 76 12.20 -6.75 17.64
CA ASN A 76 12.93 -6.79 16.38
C ASN A 76 11.99 -7.08 15.21
N TYR A 77 12.51 -6.97 13.98
CA TYR A 77 11.72 -7.21 12.77
C TYR A 77 11.00 -8.55 12.78
N CYS A 78 11.70 -9.64 13.09
CA CYS A 78 11.09 -10.97 13.07
C CYS A 78 10.05 -11.14 14.19
N GLN A 79 10.26 -10.55 15.36
CA GLN A 79 9.26 -10.56 16.44
C GLN A 79 7.98 -9.85 16.02
N LEU A 80 8.10 -8.75 15.29
CA LEU A 80 6.97 -7.97 14.80
C LEU A 80 6.27 -8.66 13.62
N ALA A 81 7.03 -9.24 12.69
CA ALA A 81 6.51 -9.93 11.51
C ALA A 81 5.84 -11.27 11.83
N THR A 82 6.34 -12.01 12.83
CA THR A 82 5.81 -13.34 13.21
C THR A 82 4.89 -13.31 14.42
N ASN A 83 4.91 -12.22 15.20
CA ASN A 83 4.29 -12.12 16.52
C ASN A 83 4.73 -13.27 17.46
N THR A 84 6.03 -13.55 17.51
CA THR A 84 6.61 -14.54 18.44
C THR A 84 7.77 -13.93 19.22
N VAL A 85 8.05 -14.43 20.43
CA VAL A 85 9.04 -13.81 21.34
C VAL A 85 10.49 -14.17 21.02
N ALA A 86 10.76 -15.33 20.40
CA ALA A 86 12.11 -15.80 20.10
C ALA A 86 12.26 -16.30 18.65
N PRO A 87 11.85 -15.53 17.63
CA PRO A 87 12.03 -15.91 16.25
C PRO A 87 13.51 -15.86 15.85
N THR A 88 13.86 -16.65 14.86
CA THR A 88 15.22 -16.66 14.29
C THR A 88 15.21 -16.08 12.88
N LEU A 89 16.19 -15.25 12.56
CA LEU A 89 16.44 -14.79 11.20
C LEU A 89 17.31 -15.84 10.49
N THR A 90 16.76 -16.49 9.48
CA THR A 90 17.36 -17.61 8.75
C THR A 90 18.25 -17.19 7.58
N THR A 91 18.26 -15.91 7.22
CA THR A 91 19.12 -15.37 6.16
C THR A 91 19.95 -14.20 6.68
N ALA A 92 21.26 -14.22 6.40
CA ALA A 92 22.10 -13.03 6.50
C ALA A 92 21.63 -12.04 5.42
N ALA A 93 20.73 -11.13 5.78
CA ALA A 93 19.95 -10.32 4.86
C ALA A 93 20.83 -9.41 3.98
N THR A 94 21.12 -9.87 2.76
CA THR A 94 21.61 -9.04 1.64
C THR A 94 20.51 -8.72 0.63
N ALA A 95 19.31 -9.32 0.78
CA ALA A 95 18.15 -9.09 -0.07
C ALA A 95 16.97 -8.53 0.73
N PRO A 96 16.11 -7.68 0.11
CA PRO A 96 14.91 -7.16 0.76
C PRO A 96 13.90 -8.27 1.03
N THR A 97 13.78 -8.64 2.30
CA THR A 97 12.74 -9.57 2.77
C THR A 97 11.44 -8.83 3.09
N THR A 98 10.31 -9.45 2.75
CA THR A 98 8.95 -9.00 3.05
C THR A 98 8.27 -9.91 4.06
N GLY A 99 7.43 -9.33 4.91
CA GLY A 99 6.62 -10.07 5.87
C GLY A 99 7.45 -11.06 6.69
N THR A 100 6.99 -12.30 6.76
CA THR A 100 7.68 -13.36 7.50
C THR A 100 8.88 -13.97 6.76
N SER A 101 9.18 -13.54 5.53
CA SER A 101 10.25 -14.11 4.72
C SER A 101 11.61 -13.97 5.41
N GLY A 102 12.32 -15.08 5.57
CA GLY A 102 13.59 -15.13 6.31
C GLY A 102 13.43 -15.20 7.82
N CYS A 103 12.23 -15.06 8.38
CA CYS A 103 11.97 -15.29 9.81
C CYS A 103 11.34 -16.67 10.02
N THR A 104 11.85 -17.41 11.00
CA THR A 104 11.16 -18.60 11.51
C THR A 104 10.54 -18.29 12.86
N ASN A 105 9.28 -18.70 13.02
CA ASN A 105 8.59 -18.65 14.30
C ASN A 105 9.42 -19.38 15.37
N GLY A 106 9.50 -18.81 16.57
CA GLY A 106 10.21 -19.43 17.68
C GLY A 106 9.77 -18.85 19.02
N GLY A 107 9.72 -19.72 20.03
CA GLY A 107 9.23 -19.37 21.36
C GLY A 107 7.70 -19.22 21.43
N ALA A 108 7.23 -18.61 22.52
CA ALA A 108 5.83 -18.33 22.75
C ALA A 108 5.27 -17.27 21.79
N THR A 109 3.95 -17.27 21.60
CA THR A 109 3.22 -16.18 20.95
C THR A 109 3.49 -14.87 21.70
N GLY A 110 3.71 -13.81 20.93
CA GLY A 110 3.83 -12.46 21.47
C GLY A 110 2.49 -11.91 21.99
N PRO A 111 2.51 -10.66 22.49
CA PRO A 111 1.27 -9.98 22.86
C PRO A 111 0.31 -9.83 21.68
N ALA A 112 -0.95 -10.19 21.89
CA ALA A 112 -1.99 -10.18 20.86
C ALA A 112 -2.25 -8.75 20.35
N GLU A 113 -2.09 -7.76 21.20
CA GLU A 113 -2.29 -6.34 20.92
C GLU A 113 -1.25 -5.82 19.91
N ALA A 114 -0.05 -6.41 19.93
CA ALA A 114 1.05 -6.07 19.04
C ALA A 114 1.04 -6.86 17.72
N LYS A 115 0.08 -7.77 17.53
CA LYS A 115 -0.06 -8.49 16.27
C LYS A 115 -0.39 -7.52 15.14
N ILE A 116 0.38 -7.62 14.06
CA ILE A 116 0.07 -7.00 12.77
C ILE A 116 -0.73 -8.01 11.97
N ASP A 117 -1.90 -7.60 11.46
CA ASP A 117 -2.79 -8.49 10.72
C ASP A 117 -2.32 -8.77 9.30
N ASP A 118 -1.71 -7.77 8.66
CA ASP A 118 -1.08 -7.91 7.35
C ASP A 118 0.36 -7.39 7.38
N VAL A 119 1.31 -8.31 7.19
CA VAL A 119 2.75 -8.01 7.18
C VAL A 119 3.31 -7.94 5.75
N THR A 120 2.46 -7.99 4.72
CA THR A 120 2.90 -8.09 3.32
C THR A 120 3.78 -6.91 2.89
N GLU A 121 3.45 -5.72 3.38
CA GLU A 121 4.18 -4.48 3.08
C GLU A 121 5.30 -4.17 4.10
N LEU A 122 5.41 -4.98 5.17
CA LEU A 122 6.46 -4.86 6.17
C LEU A 122 7.78 -5.44 5.64
N ARG A 123 8.88 -4.69 5.77
CA ARG A 123 10.20 -5.08 5.25
C ARG A 123 11.33 -4.92 6.26
N PHE A 124 12.35 -5.76 6.14
CA PHE A 124 13.54 -5.70 7.00
C PHE A 124 14.57 -4.68 6.49
N SER A 125 14.84 -4.69 5.18
CA SER A 125 15.78 -3.78 4.53
C SER A 125 15.06 -2.75 3.68
N ALA A 126 15.85 -1.80 3.15
CA ALA A 126 15.35 -0.77 2.26
C ALA A 126 14.62 -1.39 1.07
N ALA A 127 13.39 -0.90 0.81
CA ALA A 127 12.63 -1.29 -0.35
C ALA A 127 13.01 -0.42 -1.55
N THR A 128 13.20 -1.03 -2.71
CA THR A 128 13.23 -0.33 -4.00
C THR A 128 11.82 0.01 -4.52
N ASP A 129 10.79 -0.52 -3.86
CA ASP A 129 9.40 -0.39 -4.28
C ASP A 129 8.76 0.87 -3.68
N GLN A 130 7.99 1.59 -4.49
CA GLN A 130 7.30 2.85 -4.12
C GLN A 130 6.11 2.67 -3.15
N ASN A 131 5.98 1.51 -2.51
CA ASN A 131 4.90 1.18 -1.58
C ASN A 131 5.37 0.12 -0.57
N ALA A 132 6.15 0.55 0.41
CA ALA A 132 6.75 -0.34 1.39
C ALA A 132 6.98 0.36 2.73
N VAL A 133 6.91 -0.42 3.82
CA VAL A 133 7.21 0.05 5.17
C VAL A 133 8.31 -0.82 5.79
N GLN A 134 9.46 -0.21 6.05
CA GLN A 134 10.59 -0.84 6.70
C GLN A 134 10.51 -0.65 8.21
N TYR A 135 10.73 -1.72 8.98
CA TYR A 135 10.93 -1.65 10.42
C TYR A 135 12.36 -2.10 10.77
N LYS A 136 13.11 -1.24 11.45
CA LYS A 136 14.48 -1.53 11.90
C LYS A 136 14.59 -1.31 13.41
N TYR A 137 15.02 -2.33 14.13
CA TYR A 137 15.28 -2.26 15.56
C TYR A 137 16.61 -1.57 15.87
N CYS A 138 16.64 -0.84 16.98
CA CYS A 138 17.77 -0.07 17.46
C CYS A 138 18.51 -0.79 18.57
N SER A 139 19.84 -0.92 18.46
CA SER A 139 20.67 -1.49 19.53
C SER A 139 20.62 -0.70 20.84
N GLY A 140 20.25 0.58 20.80
CA GLY A 140 20.03 1.44 21.98
C GLY A 140 18.65 1.30 22.63
N GLY A 141 17.78 0.41 22.11
CA GLY A 141 16.40 0.23 22.54
C GLY A 141 15.45 1.16 21.78
N GLY A 142 14.58 0.60 20.95
CA GLY A 142 13.68 1.36 20.09
C GLY A 142 13.60 0.76 18.69
N GLY A 143 12.99 1.50 17.78
CA GLY A 143 12.97 1.15 16.37
C GLY A 143 12.68 2.36 15.48
N THR A 144 13.03 2.25 14.21
CA THR A 144 12.68 3.22 13.18
C THR A 144 11.74 2.56 12.18
N ILE A 145 10.64 3.23 11.89
CA ILE A 145 9.70 2.85 10.85
C ILE A 145 9.88 3.82 9.69
N THR A 146 10.38 3.35 8.55
CA THR A 146 10.53 4.19 7.35
C THR A 146 9.58 3.71 6.28
N TRP A 147 8.81 4.62 5.69
CA TRP A 147 7.83 4.30 4.67
C TRP A 147 8.15 4.99 3.36
N VAL A 148 7.81 4.35 2.25
CA VAL A 148 7.81 4.92 0.90
C VAL A 148 6.45 4.72 0.29
N GLY A 149 5.88 5.81 -0.23
CA GLY A 149 4.58 5.80 -0.88
C GLY A 149 4.51 6.91 -1.93
N GLY A 150 4.29 6.53 -3.19
CA GLY A 150 4.04 7.50 -4.27
C GLY A 150 5.16 8.51 -4.53
N GLY A 151 6.42 8.12 -4.32
CA GLY A 151 7.60 8.99 -4.45
C GLY A 151 7.92 9.83 -3.22
N SER A 152 7.15 9.70 -2.13
CA SER A 152 7.43 10.33 -0.84
C SER A 152 8.02 9.32 0.13
N THR A 153 8.92 9.78 0.99
CA THR A 153 9.51 8.99 2.07
C THR A 153 9.36 9.71 3.39
N GLY A 154 9.09 8.97 4.46
CA GLY A 154 9.05 9.50 5.81
C GLY A 154 9.50 8.48 6.84
N THR A 155 9.89 8.96 8.03
CA THR A 155 10.36 8.12 9.13
C THR A 155 9.62 8.46 10.41
N ILE A 156 9.22 7.43 11.15
CA ILE A 156 8.64 7.50 12.49
C ILE A 156 9.60 6.77 13.44
N ASN A 157 9.97 7.41 14.55
CA ASN A 157 10.82 6.82 15.57
C ASN A 157 9.95 6.25 16.70
N ALA A 158 10.20 5.00 17.07
CA ALA A 158 9.62 4.32 18.22
C ALA A 158 10.66 4.21 19.34
N GLY A 159 10.36 4.77 20.51
CA GLY A 159 11.29 4.80 21.64
C GLY A 159 12.60 5.54 21.37
N ASN A 160 13.69 5.08 22.00
CA ASN A 160 15.01 5.70 21.89
C ASN A 160 15.72 5.26 20.59
N ALA A 161 15.28 5.81 19.46
CA ALA A 161 15.84 5.53 18.14
C ALA A 161 17.20 6.22 17.88
N THR A 162 18.17 6.08 18.80
CA THR A 162 19.53 6.61 18.65
C THR A 162 20.46 5.61 17.94
N GLY A 163 21.48 6.12 17.23
CA GLY A 163 22.55 5.28 16.61
C GLY A 163 22.25 4.76 15.20
N THR A 164 22.58 3.48 14.92
CA THR A 164 22.58 2.85 13.57
C THR A 164 21.20 2.67 12.93
N CYS A 165 20.14 3.19 13.54
CA CYS A 165 18.76 3.08 13.07
C CYS A 165 18.44 4.06 11.94
N ASN A 166 19.07 5.24 11.95
CA ASN A 166 18.87 6.28 10.95
C ASN A 166 19.68 6.03 9.67
N ALA A 167 19.69 4.79 9.18
CA ALA A 167 20.00 4.55 7.78
C ALA A 167 18.68 4.75 7.05
N GLY A 168 18.35 6.01 6.76
CA GLY A 168 17.25 6.34 5.88
C GLY A 168 17.33 5.52 4.59
N LEU A 169 16.19 5.35 3.94
CA LEU A 169 16.10 4.84 2.57
C LEU A 169 16.84 5.82 1.66
N GLY A 170 18.17 5.72 1.63
CA GLY A 170 19.03 6.64 0.93
C GLY A 170 18.70 6.60 -0.55
N GLY A 171 18.14 7.71 -1.03
CA GLY A 171 18.19 8.21 -2.40
C GLY A 171 18.00 7.19 -3.52
N VAL A 172 16.80 7.20 -4.11
CA VAL A 172 16.71 7.21 -5.58
C VAL A 172 16.48 8.63 -6.05
#